data_AF-A0A914ZYM9-F1
#
_entry.id   AF-A0A914ZYM9-F1
#
_cell.length_a   1.000
_cell.length_b   1.000
_cell.length_c   1.000
_cell.angle_alpha   90.00
_cell.angle_beta   90.00
_cell.angle_gamma   90.00
#
_symmetry.space_group_name_H-M   'P 1'
#
loop_
_entity.id
_entity.type
_entity.pdbx_description
1 polymer ?
#
loop_
_entity_poly.entity_id
_entity_poly.type
_entity_poly.pdbx_seq_one_letter_code
_entity_poly.pdbx_strand_id
1 'polypeptide(L)'
;VKMPLDYSKWKKIEVSDDEDDTHPNIHTPSLFRWRHQARLERMAERKEEKEKLAEQKSSAEKRVQDIQEKLKVHGLDEKERMKLELEMNDLKRQEVEFLKKEKELEDKERLEPWNVDTIGHEAFSSSDLHVETPLTDFSNALLEVKST
;
A
#
# COMPACT_ATOMS: atom_id res chain seq x y z
N VAL A 1 -28.46 -16.75 -13.20
CA VAL A 1 -29.02 -15.53 -13.82
C VAL A 1 -27.98 -14.44 -13.69
N LYS A 2 -27.39 -13.97 -14.79
CA LYS A 2 -26.40 -12.88 -14.75
C LYS A 2 -27.18 -11.58 -14.60
N MET A 3 -27.07 -10.91 -13.46
CA MET A 3 -27.74 -9.62 -13.26
C MET A 3 -27.16 -8.60 -14.26
N PRO A 4 -27.99 -7.68 -14.81
CA PRO A 4 -27.54 -6.68 -15.78
C PRO A 4 -26.48 -5.71 -15.23
N LEU A 5 -26.39 -5.60 -13.91
CA LEU A 5 -25.45 -4.75 -13.17
C LEU A 5 -24.68 -5.61 -12.18
N ASP A 6 -23.35 -5.43 -12.13
CA ASP A 6 -22.45 -6.17 -11.26
C ASP A 6 -21.79 -5.26 -10.21
N TYR A 7 -22.19 -5.44 -8.95
CA TYR A 7 -21.65 -4.75 -7.78
C TYR A 7 -20.66 -5.64 -6.99
N SER A 8 -20.24 -6.79 -7.54
CA SER A 8 -19.36 -7.76 -6.87
C SER A 8 -18.03 -7.17 -6.40
N LYS A 9 -17.61 -6.05 -6.99
CA LYS A 9 -16.43 -5.30 -6.54
C LYS A 9 -16.50 -4.93 -5.06
N TRP A 10 -17.69 -4.60 -4.54
CA TRP A 10 -17.90 -4.19 -3.14
C TRP A 10 -18.35 -5.33 -2.23
N LYS A 11 -18.24 -6.59 -2.67
CA LYS A 11 -18.70 -7.76 -1.89
C LYS A 11 -17.86 -8.03 -0.64
N LYS A 12 -16.58 -7.64 -0.65
CA LYS A 12 -15.63 -7.88 0.45
C LYS A 12 -15.12 -6.55 0.98
N ILE A 13 -15.79 -6.00 1.98
CA ILE A 13 -15.36 -4.80 2.70
C ILE A 13 -15.11 -5.23 4.15
N GLU A 14 -13.93 -4.92 4.69
CA GLU A 14 -13.55 -5.12 6.08
C GLU A 14 -13.65 -3.77 6.80
N VAL A 15 -14.56 -3.69 7.76
CA VAL A 15 -14.74 -2.52 8.64
C VAL A 15 -14.33 -2.93 10.05
N SER A 16 -13.29 -2.29 10.60
CA SER A 16 -12.71 -2.71 11.89
C SER A 16 -13.62 -2.40 13.08
N ASP A 17 -14.45 -1.37 12.96
CA ASP A 17 -15.41 -0.84 13.92
C ASP A 17 -16.87 -1.16 13.55
N ASP A 18 -17.09 -2.29 12.87
CA ASP A 18 -18.42 -2.78 12.54
C ASP A 18 -19.24 -3.08 13.81
N GLU A 19 -20.19 -2.18 14.11
CA GLU A 19 -21.08 -2.26 15.29
C GLU A 19 -22.12 -3.39 15.18
N ASP A 20 -22.39 -3.89 13.97
CA ASP A 20 -23.31 -5.01 13.74
C ASP A 20 -22.63 -6.37 13.98
N ASP A 21 -21.30 -6.46 13.86
CA ASP A 21 -20.50 -7.67 14.13
C ASP A 21 -19.92 -7.70 15.56
N THR A 22 -20.85 -7.79 16.53
CA THR A 22 -20.56 -7.83 17.97
C THR A 22 -21.11 -9.09 18.64
N HIS A 23 -20.57 -9.43 19.81
CA HIS A 23 -21.02 -10.58 20.59
C HIS A 23 -21.34 -10.16 22.04
N PRO A 24 -22.44 -10.63 22.66
CA PRO A 24 -22.87 -10.20 24.00
C PRO A 24 -21.82 -10.32 25.11
N ASN A 25 -20.84 -11.22 24.94
CA ASN A 25 -19.78 -11.48 25.91
C ASN A 25 -18.41 -10.88 25.55
N ILE A 26 -18.30 -10.11 24.46
CA ILE A 26 -17.03 -9.51 24.03
C ILE A 26 -17.14 -7.99 24.16
N HIS A 27 -16.13 -7.37 24.80
CA HIS A 27 -16.07 -5.92 24.93
C HIS A 27 -15.79 -5.25 23.59
N THR A 28 -16.79 -4.55 23.05
CA THR A 28 -16.76 -4.00 21.69
C THR A 28 -15.62 -3.00 21.45
N PRO A 29 -15.30 -2.04 22.34
CA PRO A 29 -14.15 -1.14 22.12
C PRO A 29 -12.80 -1.85 22.05
N SER A 30 -12.62 -2.94 22.81
CA SER A 30 -11.37 -3.71 22.77
C SER A 30 -11.28 -4.54 21.50
N LEU A 31 -12.40 -5.12 21.06
CA LEU A 31 -12.50 -5.90 19.82
C LEU A 31 -12.14 -5.04 18.60
N PHE A 32 -12.67 -3.83 18.50
CA PHE A 32 -12.39 -2.92 17.37
C PHE A 32 -10.91 -2.54 17.28
N ARG A 33 -10.29 -2.23 18.41
CA ARG A 33 -8.85 -1.95 18.48
C ARG A 33 -8.03 -3.16 18.03
N TRP A 34 -8.41 -4.36 18.48
CA TRP A 34 -7.71 -5.57 18.08
C TRP A 34 -7.87 -5.89 16.59
N ARG A 35 -9.08 -5.77 16.04
CA ARG A 35 -9.34 -5.90 14.59
C ARG A 35 -8.50 -4.90 13.79
N HIS A 36 -8.47 -3.64 14.21
CA HIS A 36 -7.66 -2.61 13.58
C HIS A 36 -6.16 -2.95 13.63
N GLN A 37 -5.65 -3.38 14.78
CA GLN A 37 -4.25 -3.78 14.92
C GLN A 37 -3.90 -4.98 14.05
N ALA A 38 -4.71 -6.04 14.08
CA ALA A 38 -4.51 -7.23 13.26
C ALA A 38 -4.55 -6.91 11.75
N ARG A 39 -5.31 -5.90 11.35
CA ARG A 39 -5.31 -5.39 9.97
C ARG A 39 -4.00 -4.68 9.64
N LEU A 40 -3.53 -3.79 10.50
CA LEU A 40 -2.24 -3.10 10.31
C LEU A 40 -1.07 -4.09 10.24
N GLU A 41 -1.06 -5.11 11.11
CA GLU A 41 -0.05 -6.17 11.10
C GLU A 41 -0.05 -6.93 9.77
N ARG A 42 -1.22 -7.35 9.27
CA ARG A 42 -1.34 -7.99 7.94
C ARG A 42 -0.87 -7.09 6.79
N MET A 43 -1.15 -5.78 6.86
CA MET A 43 -0.70 -4.83 5.85
C MET A 43 0.83 -4.65 5.90
N ALA A 44 1.40 -4.59 7.11
CA ALA A 44 2.83 -4.44 7.32
C ALA A 44 3.61 -5.69 6.85
N GLU A 45 3.17 -6.88 7.21
CA GLU A 45 3.78 -8.15 6.79
C GLU A 45 3.81 -8.27 5.26
N ARG A 46 2.71 -7.90 4.58
CA ARG A 46 2.64 -7.92 3.12
C ARG A 46 3.54 -6.88 2.46
N LYS A 47 3.62 -5.69 3.06
CA LYS A 47 4.55 -4.66 2.57
C LYS A 47 5.99 -5.15 2.67
N GLU A 48 6.34 -5.80 3.78
CA GLU A 48 7.66 -6.40 3.99
C GLU A 48 7.93 -7.55 2.99
N GLU A 49 6.95 -8.42 2.73
CA GLU A 49 7.07 -9.51 1.74
C GLU A 49 7.34 -8.96 0.33
N LYS A 50 6.63 -7.90 -0.07
CA LYS A 50 6.86 -7.20 -1.34
C LYS A 50 8.22 -6.57 -1.43
N GLU A 51 8.65 -5.87 -0.39
CA GLU A 51 9.96 -5.20 -0.35
C GLU A 51 11.08 -6.23 -0.45
N LYS A 52 10.99 -7.35 0.28
CA LYS A 52 11.94 -8.47 0.18
C LYS A 52 11.98 -9.08 -1.22
N LEU A 53 10.82 -9.27 -1.86
CA LEU A 53 10.76 -9.81 -3.22
C LEU A 53 11.38 -8.83 -4.24
N ALA A 54 11.11 -7.54 -4.10
CA ALA A 54 11.68 -6.49 -4.95
C ALA A 54 13.21 -6.40 -4.79
N GLU A 55 13.73 -6.50 -3.56
CA GLU A 55 15.16 -6.53 -3.29
C GLU A 55 15.83 -7.77 -3.89
N GLN A 56 15.23 -8.95 -3.72
CA GLN A 56 15.70 -10.19 -4.32
C GLN A 56 15.78 -10.09 -5.84
N LYS A 57 14.73 -9.58 -6.49
CA LYS A 57 14.68 -9.36 -7.93
C LYS A 57 15.76 -8.39 -8.40
N SER A 58 15.91 -7.25 -7.72
CA SER A 58 16.97 -6.28 -8.05
C SER A 58 18.37 -6.89 -7.94
N SER A 59 18.61 -7.72 -6.92
CA SER A 59 19.88 -8.40 -6.75
C SER A 59 20.13 -9.45 -7.84
N ALA A 60 19.10 -10.18 -8.26
CA ALA A 60 19.17 -11.17 -9.32
C ALA A 60 19.42 -10.51 -10.68
N GLU A 61 18.74 -9.41 -10.99
CA GLU A 61 18.93 -8.62 -12.22
C GLU A 61 20.38 -8.12 -12.35
N LYS A 62 20.98 -7.61 -11.26
CA LYS A 62 22.39 -7.21 -11.24
C LYS A 62 23.32 -8.40 -11.54
N ARG A 63 23.08 -9.57 -10.95
CA ARG A 63 23.87 -10.78 -11.22
C ARG A 63 23.75 -11.24 -12.67
N VAL A 64 22.55 -11.16 -13.26
CA VAL A 64 22.32 -11.47 -14.68
C VAL A 64 23.14 -10.52 -15.57
N GLN A 65 23.15 -9.22 -15.26
CA GLN A 65 23.95 -8.25 -16.00
C GLN A 65 25.46 -8.55 -15.88
N ASP A 66 25.96 -8.80 -14.68
CA ASP A 66 27.37 -9.14 -14.44
C ASP A 66 27.81 -10.40 -15.21
N ILE A 67 26.98 -11.44 -15.22
CA ILE A 67 27.25 -12.69 -15.96
C ILE A 67 27.22 -12.44 -17.47
N GLN A 68 26.26 -11.64 -17.94
CA GLN A 68 26.17 -11.29 -19.35
C GLN A 68 27.37 -10.46 -19.83
N GLU A 69 27.90 -9.57 -18.99
CA GLU A 69 29.13 -8.84 -19.28
C GLU A 69 30.34 -9.77 -19.32
N LYS A 70 30.47 -10.67 -18.34
CA LYS A 70 31.55 -11.68 -18.34
C LYS A 70 31.52 -12.56 -19.58
N LEU A 71 30.34 -13.02 -20.01
CA LEU A 71 30.18 -13.83 -21.23
C LEU A 71 30.57 -13.10 -22.53
N LYS A 72 30.50 -11.76 -22.56
CA LYS A 72 30.93 -10.95 -23.72
C LYS A 72 32.45 -10.81 -23.83
N VAL A 73 33.20 -11.07 -22.75
CA VAL A 73 34.67 -10.98 -22.77
C VAL A 73 35.24 -12.13 -23.62
N HIS A 74 35.98 -11.79 -24.67
CA HIS A 74 36.68 -12.77 -25.50
C HIS A 74 37.94 -13.27 -24.78
N GLY A 75 38.13 -14.59 -24.71
CA GLY A 75 39.31 -15.24 -24.07
C GLY A 75 39.04 -16.11 -22.84
N LEU A 76 37.77 -16.34 -22.48
CA LEU A 76 37.40 -17.24 -21.38
C LEU A 76 37.66 -18.72 -21.69
N ASP A 77 38.10 -19.47 -20.68
CA ASP A 77 38.26 -20.93 -20.76
C ASP A 77 36.89 -21.61 -20.97
N GLU A 78 36.87 -22.73 -21.71
CA GLU A 78 35.63 -23.45 -22.06
C GLU A 78 34.86 -23.88 -20.79
N LYS A 79 35.60 -24.23 -19.73
CA LYS A 79 35.02 -24.58 -18.41
C LYS A 79 34.39 -23.40 -17.69
N GLU A 80 34.94 -22.20 -17.84
CA GLU A 80 34.40 -20.98 -17.22
C GLU A 80 33.13 -20.53 -17.95
N ARG A 81 33.10 -20.65 -19.29
CA ARG A 81 31.89 -20.41 -20.09
C ARG A 81 30.75 -21.34 -19.69
N MET A 82 31.02 -22.64 -19.61
CA MET A 82 30.04 -23.64 -19.16
C MET A 82 29.49 -23.34 -17.76
N LYS A 83 30.35 -22.90 -16.82
CA LYS A 83 29.93 -22.54 -15.46
C LYS A 83 29.02 -21.31 -15.44
N LEU A 84 29.37 -20.28 -16.21
CA LEU A 84 28.57 -19.06 -16.34
C LEU A 84 27.22 -19.30 -17.03
N GLU A 85 27.17 -20.18 -18.03
CA GLU A 85 25.92 -20.59 -18.67
C GLU A 85 25.00 -21.36 -17.73
N LEU A 86 25.56 -22.24 -16.89
CA LEU A 86 24.80 -22.96 -15.86
C LEU A 86 24.22 -21.98 -14.83
N GLU A 87 25.02 -21.03 -14.34
CA GLU A 87 24.59 -20.00 -13.39
C GLU A 87 23.51 -19.09 -14.00
N MET A 88 23.62 -18.75 -15.29
CA MET A 88 22.60 -18.02 -16.03
C MET A 88 21.28 -18.81 -16.15
N ASN A 89 21.35 -20.12 -16.34
CA ASN A 89 20.16 -20.97 -16.41
C ASN A 89 19.48 -21.10 -15.04
N ASP A 90 20.26 -21.24 -13.97
CA ASP A 90 19.74 -21.22 -12.60
C ASP A 90 19.08 -19.87 -12.25
N LEU A 91 19.67 -18.75 -12.66
CA LEU A 91 19.06 -17.41 -12.49
C LEU A 91 17.77 -17.25 -13.29
N LYS A 92 17.70 -17.76 -14.53
CA LYS A 92 16.46 -17.78 -15.31
C LYS A 92 15.37 -18.61 -14.62
N ARG A 93 15.72 -19.73 -13.99
CA ARG A 93 14.76 -20.50 -13.18
C ARG A 93 14.25 -19.68 -11.99
N GLN A 94 15.15 -18.98 -11.29
CA GLN A 94 14.78 -18.09 -10.18
C GLN A 94 13.88 -16.94 -10.65
N GLU A 95 14.13 -16.36 -11.84
CA GLU A 95 13.28 -15.32 -12.42
C GLU A 95 11.85 -15.81 -12.67
N VAL A 96 11.70 -17.03 -13.21
CA VAL A 96 10.38 -17.67 -13.38
C VAL A 96 9.69 -17.90 -12.04
N GLU A 97 10.43 -18.28 -10.99
CA GLU A 97 9.89 -18.42 -9.64
C GLU A 97 9.46 -17.07 -9.04
N PHE A 98 10.23 -16.00 -9.25
CA PHE A 98 9.87 -14.65 -8.82
C PHE A 98 8.60 -14.16 -9.54
N LEU A 99 8.48 -14.38 -10.85
CA LEU A 99 7.28 -14.07 -11.62
C LEU A 99 6.02 -14.78 -11.08
N LYS A 100 6.16 -16.05 -10.68
CA LYS A 100 5.05 -16.79 -10.06
C LYS A 100 4.68 -16.18 -8.71
N LYS A 101 5.67 -15.86 -7.86
CA LYS A 101 5.44 -15.21 -6.56
C LYS A 101 4.82 -13.82 -6.69
N GLU A 102 5.25 -13.02 -7.66
CA GLU A 102 4.65 -11.70 -7.96
C GLU A 102 3.19 -11.85 -8.34
N LYS A 103 2.86 -12.81 -9.22
CA LYS A 103 1.46 -13.06 -9.60
C LYS A 103 0.62 -13.55 -8.43
N GLU A 104 1.18 -14.42 -7.58
CA GLU A 104 0.50 -14.88 -6.36
C GLU A 104 0.25 -13.72 -5.38
N LEU A 105 1.19 -12.79 -5.23
CA LEU A 105 1.01 -11.58 -4.43
C LEU A 105 -0.05 -10.64 -5.02
N GLU A 106 -0.03 -10.43 -6.33
CA GLU A 106 -1.03 -9.62 -7.03
C GLU A 106 -2.44 -10.22 -6.88
N ASP A 107 -2.56 -11.54 -7.00
CA ASP A 107 -3.82 -12.24 -6.77
C ASP A 107 -4.28 -12.14 -5.31
N LYS A 108 -3.36 -12.22 -4.35
CA LYS A 108 -3.67 -11.99 -2.92
C LYS A 108 -4.20 -10.57 -2.70
N GLU A 109 -3.52 -9.56 -3.23
CA GLU A 109 -3.95 -8.15 -3.14
C GLU A 109 -5.30 -7.90 -3.79
N ARG A 110 -5.55 -8.53 -4.94
CA ARG A 110 -6.84 -8.41 -5.62
C ARG A 110 -7.98 -9.06 -4.83
N LEU A 111 -7.69 -10.13 -4.10
CA LEU A 111 -8.67 -10.87 -3.31
C LEU A 111 -8.91 -10.26 -1.92
N GLU A 112 -8.07 -9.31 -1.52
CA GLU A 112 -8.16 -8.66 -0.22
C GLU A 112 -9.44 -7.88 -0.03
N PRO A 113 -9.90 -7.81 1.23
CA PRO A 113 -11.04 -6.99 1.54
C PRO A 113 -10.66 -5.51 1.42
N TRP A 114 -11.59 -4.76 0.82
CA TRP A 114 -11.56 -3.31 0.83
C TRP A 114 -11.63 -2.79 2.25
N ASN A 115 -10.82 -1.78 2.56
CA ASN A 115 -10.81 -1.10 3.86
C ASN A 115 -10.63 0.40 3.61
N VAL A 116 -10.66 1.18 4.69
CA VAL A 116 -10.53 2.65 4.62
C VAL A 116 -9.28 3.13 3.87
N ASP A 117 -8.18 2.37 3.91
CA ASP A 117 -6.91 2.73 3.26
C ASP A 117 -6.84 2.27 1.80
N THR A 118 -7.69 1.32 1.37
CA THR A 118 -7.68 0.77 0.01
C THR A 118 -8.81 1.28 -0.87
N ILE A 119 -9.96 1.68 -0.29
CA ILE A 119 -11.13 2.17 -1.05
C ILE A 119 -10.85 3.51 -1.73
N GLY A 120 -10.05 4.37 -1.09
CA GLY A 120 -9.73 5.69 -1.61
C GLY A 120 -8.69 6.41 -0.78
N HIS A 121 -8.27 7.56 -1.27
CA HIS A 121 -7.41 8.49 -0.55
C HIS A 121 -8.09 9.85 -0.48
N GLU A 122 -7.71 10.66 0.50
CA GLU A 122 -8.14 12.05 0.57
C GLU A 122 -7.63 12.80 -0.67
N ALA A 123 -8.54 13.41 -1.44
CA ALA A 123 -8.19 14.18 -2.63
C ALA A 123 -8.24 15.69 -2.38
N PHE A 124 -9.15 16.14 -1.51
CA PHE A 124 -9.37 17.53 -1.17
C PHE A 124 -9.85 17.64 0.27
N SER A 125 -9.24 18.55 1.02
CA SER A 125 -9.58 18.84 2.43
C SER A 125 -9.59 20.34 2.62
N SER A 126 -10.74 20.90 2.99
CA SER A 126 -10.90 22.32 3.26
C SER A 126 -11.83 22.47 4.46
N SER A 127 -11.37 23.24 5.44
CA SER A 127 -12.13 23.56 6.65
C SER A 127 -12.23 25.07 6.78
N ASP A 128 -13.45 25.54 7.00
CA ASP A 128 -13.76 26.94 7.27
C ASP A 128 -14.40 27.02 8.66
N LEU A 129 -13.77 27.78 9.56
CA LEU A 129 -14.34 28.08 10.87
C LEU A 129 -15.01 29.44 10.81
N HIS A 130 -16.31 29.47 11.06
CA HIS A 130 -17.04 30.72 11.17
C HIS A 130 -16.69 31.42 12.50
N VAL A 131 -15.69 32.29 12.46
CA VAL A 131 -15.37 33.21 13.55
C VAL A 131 -16.13 34.50 13.27
N GLU A 132 -16.99 34.93 14.20
CA GLU A 132 -17.69 36.20 14.04
C GLU A 132 -16.68 37.32 13.85
N THR A 133 -16.94 38.18 12.86
CA THR A 133 -16.15 39.39 12.67
C THR A 133 -16.21 40.21 13.94
N PRO A 134 -15.08 40.62 14.54
CA PRO A 134 -15.12 41.45 15.73
C PRO A 134 -15.97 42.68 15.42
N LEU A 135 -17.00 42.92 16.24
CA LEU A 135 -17.76 44.15 16.18
C LEU A 135 -16.75 45.30 16.29
N THR A 136 -16.58 46.06 15.21
CA THR A 136 -15.80 47.30 15.28
C THR A 136 -16.54 48.21 16.23
N ASP A 137 -15.99 48.37 17.44
CA ASP A 137 -16.60 49.20 18.46
C ASP A 137 -16.53 50.67 18.00
N PHE A 138 -17.63 51.16 17.42
CA PHE A 138 -17.77 52.56 16.98
C PHE A 138 -17.88 53.54 18.17
N SER A 139 -17.75 53.06 19.41
CA SER A 139 -17.85 53.84 20.64
C SER A 139 -16.82 54.98 20.73
N ASN A 140 -15.64 54.83 20.10
CA ASN A 140 -14.59 55.86 20.10
C ASN A 140 -14.75 56.94 19.02
N ALA A 141 -15.57 56.73 17.97
CA ALA A 141 -15.76 57.72 16.91
C ALA A 141 -16.67 58.89 17.34
N LEU A 142 -17.45 58.74 18.41
CA LEU A 142 -18.40 59.76 18.88
C LEU A 142 -17.81 60.73 19.92
N LEU A 143 -16.62 60.43 20.46
CA LEU A 143 -15.97 61.26 21.48
C LEU A 143 -15.12 62.39 20.89
N GLU A 144 -14.59 62.24 19.67
CA GLU A 144 -13.81 63.30 19.00
C GLU A 144 -14.68 64.41 18.40
N VAL A 145 -15.97 64.16 18.13
CA VAL A 145 -16.87 65.17 17.53
C VAL A 145 -17.46 66.13 18.58
N LYS A 146 -17.30 65.85 19.88
CA LYS A 146 -17.85 66.67 20.97
C LYS A 146 -16.83 67.65 21.59
N SER A 147 -15.58 67.71 21.12
CA SER A 147 -14.54 68.61 21.67
C SER A 147 -14.12 69.78 20.76
N THR A 148 -14.90 70.11 19.72
CA THR A 148 -14.73 71.31 18.88
C THR A 148 -15.92 72.23 19.02
#